data_AF-A0A679HC62-F1
#
_entry.id   AF-A0A679HC62-F1
#
_cell.length_a   1.000
_cell.length_b   1.000
_cell.length_c   1.000
_cell.angle_alpha   90.00
_cell.angle_beta   90.00
_cell.angle_gamma   90.00
#
_symmetry.space_group_name_H-M   'P 1'
#
loop_
_entity.id
_entity.type
_entity.pdbx_description
1 polymer ?
#
loop_
_entity_poly.entity_id
_entity_poly.type
_entity_poly.pdbx_seq_one_letter_code
_entity_poly.pdbx_strand_id
1 'polypeptide(L)'
;MTVVRAIGHMKIYQIVISNILMLSIPIIYILLKFYPEPIIAYIIWLNMVIIAQVFRIVLLNKMMKFQWKRFLQEVYIRGGVVVIGGAIIPILLKRVFEVYDLITFIFYVIICMLSASLAIFIIGLQKKDKKMLFDFLKYDVFSKKTDL
;
A
#
# COMPACT_ATOMS: atom_id res chain seq x y z
N MET A 1 -3.53 11.55 1.24
CA MET A 1 -4.63 12.43 0.80
C MET A 1 -4.97 13.51 1.84
N THR A 2 -4.67 13.31 3.12
CA THR A 2 -4.81 14.29 4.20
C THR A 2 -4.05 15.59 3.93
N VAL A 3 -2.80 15.51 3.46
CA VAL A 3 -1.99 16.72 3.23
C VAL A 3 -2.53 17.57 2.06
N VAL A 4 -2.97 16.95 0.97
CA VAL A 4 -3.57 17.66 -0.17
C VAL A 4 -4.89 18.35 0.21
N ARG A 5 -5.68 17.74 1.12
CA ARG A 5 -6.88 18.36 1.71
C ARG A 5 -6.54 19.61 2.52
N ALA A 6 -5.48 19.56 3.32
CA ALA A 6 -5.06 20.68 4.15
C ALA A 6 -4.59 21.91 3.35
N ILE A 7 -4.03 21.71 2.13
CA ILE A 7 -3.57 22.81 1.27
C ILE A 7 -4.73 23.36 0.38
N GLY A 8 -5.93 22.78 0.44
CA GLY A 8 -7.12 23.26 -0.31
C GLY A 8 -7.12 22.96 -1.82
N HIS A 9 -6.05 22.38 -2.36
CA HIS A 9 -5.91 22.11 -3.80
C HIS A 9 -6.39 20.70 -4.23
N MET A 10 -7.22 20.03 -3.42
CA MET A 10 -7.78 18.71 -3.75
C MET A 10 -8.56 18.69 -5.06
N LYS A 11 -9.21 19.80 -5.42
CA LYS A 11 -9.99 19.90 -6.67
C LYS A 11 -9.11 19.61 -7.88
N ILE A 12 -7.97 20.29 -8.00
CA ILE A 12 -7.04 20.12 -9.13
C ILE A 12 -6.49 18.69 -9.16
N TYR A 13 -6.14 18.17 -7.98
CA TYR A 13 -5.64 16.81 -7.83
C TYR A 13 -6.64 15.74 -8.30
N GLN A 14 -7.87 15.86 -7.85
CA GLN A 14 -8.92 14.91 -8.18
C GLN A 14 -9.36 15.04 -9.64
N ILE A 15 -9.44 16.26 -10.17
CA ILE A 15 -9.73 16.47 -11.60
C ILE A 15 -8.67 15.78 -12.47
N VAL A 16 -7.38 15.98 -12.20
CA VAL A 16 -6.31 15.38 -13.03
C VAL A 16 -6.34 13.85 -12.97
N ILE A 17 -6.43 13.26 -11.78
CA ILE A 17 -6.41 11.80 -11.62
C ILE A 17 -7.68 11.16 -12.19
N SER A 18 -8.84 11.74 -11.92
CA SER A 18 -10.11 11.23 -12.47
C SER A 18 -10.14 11.31 -13.99
N ASN A 19 -9.53 12.34 -14.60
CA ASN A 19 -9.44 12.42 -16.06
C ASN A 19 -8.56 11.30 -16.63
N ILE A 20 -7.39 11.04 -16.03
CA ILE A 20 -6.51 9.93 -16.47
C ILE A 20 -7.24 8.59 -16.36
N LEU A 21 -7.95 8.37 -15.25
CA LEU A 21 -8.69 7.13 -15.03
C LEU A 21 -9.92 7.03 -15.94
N MET A 22 -10.68 8.11 -16.15
CA MET A 22 -11.79 8.13 -17.11
C MET A 22 -11.31 7.84 -18.52
N LEU A 23 -10.14 8.31 -18.93
CA LEU A 23 -9.56 8.04 -20.24
C LEU A 23 -9.17 6.56 -20.43
N SER A 24 -8.92 5.83 -19.35
CA SER A 24 -8.67 4.39 -19.43
C SER A 24 -9.86 3.60 -20.00
N ILE A 25 -11.09 4.02 -19.67
CA ILE A 25 -12.34 3.35 -20.10
C ILE A 25 -12.54 3.37 -21.62
N PRO A 26 -12.51 4.51 -22.33
CA PRO A 26 -12.65 4.53 -23.78
C PRO A 26 -11.49 3.84 -24.48
N ILE A 27 -10.28 3.89 -23.93
CA ILE A 27 -9.11 3.18 -24.50
C ILE A 27 -9.33 1.67 -24.43
N ILE A 28 -9.79 1.16 -23.29
CA ILE A 28 -10.15 -0.25 -23.13
C ILE A 28 -11.26 -0.64 -24.12
N TYR A 29 -12.30 0.19 -24.26
CA TYR A 29 -13.41 -0.07 -25.18
C TYR A 29 -12.95 -0.15 -26.64
N ILE A 30 -12.10 0.79 -27.09
CA ILE A 30 -11.57 0.79 -28.46
C ILE A 30 -10.71 -0.46 -28.69
N LEU A 31 -9.81 -0.80 -27.76
CA LEU A 31 -8.93 -1.96 -27.94
C LEU A 31 -9.70 -3.29 -27.87
N LEU A 32 -10.73 -3.40 -27.03
CA LEU A 32 -11.57 -4.59 -26.95
C LEU A 32 -12.38 -4.83 -28.24
N LYS A 33 -12.65 -3.76 -29.02
CA LYS A 33 -13.27 -3.88 -30.34
C LYS A 33 -12.34 -4.49 -31.39
N PHE A 34 -11.02 -4.32 -31.25
CA PHE A 34 -10.01 -4.92 -32.14
C PHE A 34 -9.58 -6.31 -31.67
N TYR A 35 -9.52 -6.52 -30.36
CA TYR A 35 -9.14 -7.80 -29.76
C TYR A 35 -10.17 -8.18 -28.69
N PRO A 36 -11.02 -9.19 -28.93
CA PRO A 36 -12.15 -9.53 -28.04
C PRO A 36 -11.75 -10.27 -26.75
N GLU A 37 -10.46 -10.26 -26.38
CA GLU A 37 -9.95 -10.95 -25.20
C GLU A 37 -10.03 -10.08 -23.94
N PRO A 38 -10.71 -10.52 -22.86
CA PRO A 38 -10.85 -9.74 -21.63
C PRO A 38 -9.52 -9.50 -20.91
N ILE A 39 -8.51 -10.36 -21.14
CA ILE A 39 -7.15 -10.18 -20.61
C ILE A 39 -6.56 -8.82 -21.00
N ILE A 40 -6.86 -8.34 -22.21
CA ILE A 40 -6.28 -7.11 -22.76
C ILE A 40 -6.81 -5.90 -21.98
N ALA A 41 -8.09 -5.90 -21.59
CA ALA A 41 -8.67 -4.86 -20.76
C ALA A 41 -7.95 -4.72 -19.42
N TYR A 42 -7.63 -5.84 -18.77
CA TYR A 42 -6.89 -5.85 -17.50
C TYR A 42 -5.46 -5.32 -17.65
N ILE A 43 -4.75 -5.71 -18.72
CA ILE A 43 -3.39 -5.23 -18.97
C ILE A 43 -3.38 -3.72 -19.19
N ILE A 44 -4.31 -3.19 -20.00
CA ILE A 44 -4.42 -1.74 -20.24
C ILE A 44 -4.76 -1.01 -18.94
N TRP A 45 -5.75 -1.50 -18.20
CA TRP A 45 -6.17 -0.89 -16.95
C TRP A 45 -5.02 -0.83 -15.94
N LEU A 46 -4.26 -1.92 -15.80
CA LEU A 46 -3.07 -1.97 -14.94
C LEU A 46 -2.04 -0.90 -15.32
N ASN A 47 -1.73 -0.79 -16.62
CA ASN A 47 -0.81 0.23 -17.12
C ASN A 47 -1.32 1.65 -16.82
N MET A 48 -2.62 1.91 -17.01
CA MET A 48 -3.23 3.20 -16.71
C MET A 48 -3.19 3.55 -15.21
N VAL A 49 -3.42 2.57 -14.34
CA VAL A 49 -3.30 2.76 -12.89
C VAL A 49 -1.86 3.10 -12.50
N ILE A 50 -0.87 2.45 -13.11
CA ILE A 50 0.56 2.76 -12.87
C ILE A 50 0.86 4.20 -13.30
N ILE A 51 0.42 4.62 -14.49
CA ILE A 51 0.60 6.00 -14.98
C ILE A 51 -0.07 7.00 -14.04
N ALA A 52 -1.32 6.75 -13.65
CA ALA A 52 -2.06 7.61 -12.72
C ALA A 52 -1.34 7.73 -11.37
N GLN A 53 -0.74 6.65 -10.87
CA GLN A 53 0.02 6.65 -9.62
C GLN A 53 1.32 7.46 -9.73
N VAL A 54 2.01 7.44 -10.87
CA VAL A 54 3.18 8.30 -11.12
C VAL A 54 2.76 9.77 -11.16
N PHE A 55 1.71 10.11 -11.91
CA PHE A 55 1.16 11.47 -11.96
C PHE A 55 0.74 11.97 -10.58
N ARG A 56 0.18 11.09 -9.76
CA ARG A 56 -0.19 11.37 -8.37
C ARG A 56 0.99 11.86 -7.54
N ILE A 57 2.15 11.23 -7.69
CA ILE A 57 3.38 11.59 -6.97
C ILE A 57 3.97 12.88 -7.53
N VAL A 58 3.97 13.06 -8.86
CA VAL A 58 4.47 14.27 -9.53
C VAL A 58 3.63 15.49 -9.11
N LEU A 59 2.31 15.36 -9.11
CA LEU A 59 1.39 16.43 -8.72
C LEU A 59 1.54 16.78 -7.24
N LEU A 60 1.67 15.76 -6.37
CA LEU A 60 1.96 15.96 -4.95
C LEU A 60 3.29 16.70 -4.74
N ASN A 61 4.32 16.36 -5.50
CA ASN A 61 5.61 17.04 -5.46
C ASN A 61 5.49 18.52 -5.87
N LYS A 62 4.81 18.80 -7.00
CA LYS A 62 4.60 20.17 -7.49
C LYS A 62 3.88 21.05 -6.47
N MET A 63 2.94 20.48 -5.74
CA MET A 63 2.12 21.20 -4.75
C MET A 63 2.83 21.40 -3.41
N MET A 64 3.83 20.58 -3.06
CA MET A 64 4.46 20.61 -1.73
C MET A 64 5.97 20.90 -1.73
N LYS A 65 6.59 21.18 -2.88
CA LYS A 65 8.07 21.29 -3.01
C LYS A 65 8.79 20.17 -2.24
N PHE A 66 8.27 18.95 -2.35
CA PHE A 66 8.71 17.84 -1.51
C PHE A 66 9.93 17.14 -2.12
N GLN A 67 10.87 16.69 -1.31
CA GLN A 67 12.01 15.92 -1.83
C GLN A 67 11.54 14.51 -2.25
N TRP A 68 11.15 14.35 -3.52
CA TRP A 68 10.62 13.10 -4.10
C TRP A 68 11.50 11.88 -3.83
N LYS A 69 12.83 12.04 -3.81
CA LYS A 69 13.80 10.98 -3.51
C LYS A 69 13.57 10.36 -2.13
N ARG A 70 13.26 11.19 -1.13
CA ARG A 70 13.05 10.75 0.24
C ARG A 70 11.73 9.98 0.38
N PHE A 71 10.68 10.40 -0.31
CA PHE A 71 9.41 9.66 -0.34
C PHE A 71 9.56 8.28 -1.01
N LEU A 72 10.27 8.22 -2.15
CA LEU A 72 10.54 6.94 -2.82
C LEU A 72 11.36 5.99 -1.94
N GLN A 73 12.40 6.49 -1.28
CA GLN A 73 13.22 5.65 -0.38
C GLN A 73 12.46 5.22 0.87
N GLU A 74 11.73 6.14 1.53
CA GLU A 74 11.04 5.81 2.78
C GLU A 74 9.79 4.97 2.56
N VAL A 75 9.10 5.07 1.42
CA VAL A 75 7.84 4.37 1.17
C VAL A 75 8.01 3.18 0.24
N TYR A 76 8.61 3.35 -0.95
CA TYR A 76 8.71 2.27 -1.93
C TYR A 76 9.79 1.25 -1.56
N ILE A 77 10.98 1.71 -1.15
CA ILE A 77 12.06 0.79 -0.78
C ILE A 77 11.70 0.08 0.53
N ARG A 78 11.29 0.80 1.57
CA ARG A 78 10.88 0.14 2.83
C ARG A 78 9.67 -0.76 2.64
N GLY A 79 8.66 -0.31 1.88
CA GLY A 79 7.51 -1.14 1.54
C GLY A 79 7.92 -2.43 0.81
N GLY A 80 8.84 -2.33 -0.14
CA GLY A 80 9.42 -3.50 -0.82
C GLY A 80 10.11 -4.46 0.15
N VAL A 81 10.93 -3.96 1.07
CA VAL A 81 11.61 -4.79 2.09
C VAL A 81 10.59 -5.44 3.05
N VAL A 82 9.52 -4.74 3.41
CA VAL A 82 8.43 -5.30 4.24
C VAL A 82 7.71 -6.43 3.50
N VAL A 83 7.39 -6.24 2.23
CA VAL A 83 6.73 -7.27 1.41
C VAL A 83 7.61 -8.50 1.28
N ILE A 84 8.92 -8.33 1.00
CA ILE A 84 9.87 -9.44 0.91
C ILE A 84 10.01 -10.14 2.27
N GLY A 85 10.17 -9.38 3.36
CA GLY A 85 10.29 -9.92 4.72
C GLY A 85 9.04 -10.66 5.20
N GLY A 86 7.87 -10.13 4.89
CA GLY A 86 6.57 -10.73 5.22
C GLY A 86 6.21 -11.92 4.34
N ALA A 87 6.73 -12.00 3.11
CA ALA A 87 6.49 -13.12 2.20
C ALA A 87 7.37 -14.35 2.48
N ILE A 88 8.52 -14.18 3.16
CA ILE A 88 9.44 -15.29 3.49
C ILE A 88 8.75 -16.37 4.33
N ILE A 89 8.00 -15.99 5.37
CA ILE A 89 7.36 -16.95 6.29
C ILE A 89 6.22 -17.72 5.57
N PRO A 90 5.28 -17.09 4.84
CA PRO A 90 4.27 -17.80 4.05
C PRO A 90 4.85 -18.74 3.00
N ILE A 91 5.95 -18.36 2.34
CA ILE A 91 6.62 -19.19 1.32
C ILE A 91 7.26 -20.42 1.95
N LEU A 92 7.91 -20.27 3.11
CA LEU A 92 8.46 -21.39 3.88
C LEU A 92 7.35 -22.33 4.36
N LEU A 93 6.23 -21.78 4.84
CA LEU A 93 5.08 -22.57 5.30
C LEU A 93 4.43 -23.36 4.17
N LYS A 94 4.34 -22.78 2.96
CA LYS A 94 3.78 -23.46 1.77
C LYS A 94 4.57 -24.70 1.37
N ARG A 95 5.87 -24.75 1.70
CA ARG A 95 6.73 -25.90 1.40
C ARG A 95 6.56 -27.06 2.38
N VAL A 96 5.97 -26.80 3.55
CA VAL A 96 5.80 -27.78 4.65
C VAL A 96 4.34 -28.23 4.79
N PHE A 97 3.39 -27.35 4.47
CA PHE A 97 1.95 -27.65 4.50
C PHE A 97 1.38 -27.73 3.08
N GLU A 98 1.03 -28.95 2.65
CA GLU A 98 0.11 -29.11 1.53
C GLU A 98 -1.32 -28.86 2.03
N VAL A 99 -1.96 -27.83 1.46
CA VAL A 99 -3.31 -27.41 1.85
C VAL A 99 -4.30 -28.33 1.14
N TYR A 100 -4.77 -29.36 1.83
CA TYR A 100 -5.77 -30.28 1.31
C TYR A 100 -7.20 -29.97 1.78
N ASP A 101 -7.37 -29.21 2.88
CA ASP A 101 -8.67 -28.98 3.52
C ASP A 101 -8.93 -27.50 3.87
N LEU A 102 -10.22 -27.13 3.97
CA LEU A 102 -10.66 -25.75 4.23
C LEU A 102 -10.15 -25.20 5.58
N ILE A 103 -10.00 -26.07 6.58
CA ILE A 103 -9.49 -25.70 7.90
C ILE A 103 -8.01 -25.31 7.81
N THR A 104 -7.21 -26.10 7.09
CA THR A 104 -5.78 -25.80 6.84
C THR A 104 -5.60 -24.52 6.05
N PHE A 105 -6.52 -24.20 5.12
CA PHE A 105 -6.53 -22.94 4.39
C PHE A 105 -6.76 -21.73 5.32
N ILE A 106 -7.77 -21.80 6.20
CA ILE A 106 -8.05 -20.72 7.17
C ILE A 106 -6.87 -20.50 8.11
N PHE A 107 -6.26 -21.57 8.64
CA PHE A 107 -5.05 -21.47 9.45
C PHE A 107 -3.88 -20.84 8.68
N TYR A 108 -3.68 -21.21 7.42
CA TYR A 108 -2.65 -20.63 6.56
C TYR A 108 -2.85 -19.12 6.35
N VAL A 109 -4.09 -18.67 6.12
CA VAL A 109 -4.41 -17.24 5.96
C VAL A 109 -4.10 -16.48 7.25
N ILE A 110 -4.48 -17.02 8.42
CA ILE A 110 -4.20 -16.38 9.72
C ILE A 110 -2.69 -16.25 9.93
N ILE A 111 -1.91 -17.30 9.66
CA ILE A 111 -0.45 -17.26 9.81
C ILE A 111 0.18 -16.27 8.83
N CYS A 112 -0.33 -16.18 7.60
CA CYS A 112 0.11 -15.19 6.63
C CYS A 112 -0.20 -13.76 7.09
N MET A 113 -1.38 -13.50 7.65
CA MET A 113 -1.75 -12.19 8.20
C MET A 113 -0.89 -11.80 9.39
N LEU A 114 -0.63 -12.73 10.32
CA LEU A 114 0.24 -12.52 11.47
C LEU A 114 1.68 -12.22 11.03
N SER A 115 2.20 -13.00 10.09
CA SER A 115 3.53 -12.79 9.53
C SER A 115 3.66 -11.43 8.83
N ALA A 116 2.69 -11.06 7.98
CA ALA A 116 2.69 -9.77 7.32
C ALA A 116 2.64 -8.63 8.35
N SER A 117 1.81 -8.76 9.39
CA SER A 117 1.70 -7.77 10.47
C SER A 117 3.00 -7.62 11.26
N LEU A 118 3.68 -8.73 11.58
CA LEU A 118 4.98 -8.72 12.24
C LEU A 118 6.07 -8.09 11.36
N ALA A 119 6.10 -8.40 10.06
CA ALA A 119 7.03 -7.80 9.13
C ALA A 119 6.81 -6.29 8.99
N ILE A 120 5.55 -5.84 8.94
CA ILE A 120 5.20 -4.42 8.95
C ILE A 120 5.68 -3.75 10.24
N PHE A 121 5.48 -4.39 11.39
CA PHE A 121 5.88 -3.84 12.69
C PHE A 121 7.41 -3.75 12.86
N ILE A 122 8.14 -4.78 12.41
CA ILE A 122 9.60 -4.85 12.57
C ILE A 122 10.33 -4.00 11.53
N ILE A 123 9.94 -4.11 10.26
CA ILE A 123 10.67 -3.55 9.12
C ILE A 123 10.04 -2.23 8.65
N GLY A 124 8.70 -2.16 8.63
CA GLY A 124 7.97 -1.03 8.06
C GLY A 124 7.97 0.20 8.97
N LEU A 125 7.98 0.00 10.28
CA LEU A 125 7.84 1.08 11.24
C LEU A 125 9.17 1.79 11.53
N GLN A 126 9.19 3.12 11.36
CA GLN A 126 10.40 3.93 11.56
C GLN A 126 10.87 3.86 13.02
N LYS A 127 12.19 3.90 13.28
CA LYS A 127 12.73 3.90 14.66
C LYS A 127 12.15 5.00 15.55
N LYS A 128 11.77 6.15 14.96
CA LYS A 128 11.06 7.24 15.65
C LYS A 128 9.61 6.88 16.00
N ASP A 129 8.89 6.21 15.11
CA ASP A 129 7.49 5.80 15.33
C ASP A 129 7.39 4.66 16.35
N LYS A 130 8.37 3.75 16.36
CA LYS A 130 8.52 2.75 17.43
C LYS A 130 8.74 3.41 18.78
N LYS A 131 9.58 4.44 18.85
CA LYS A 131 9.84 5.17 20.10
C LYS A 131 8.60 5.92 20.57
N MET A 132 7.82 6.53 19.67
CA MET A 132 6.51 7.11 19.99
C MET A 132 5.51 6.07 20.47
N LEU A 133 5.40 4.89 19.84
CA LEU A 133 4.49 3.83 20.30
C LEU A 133 4.87 3.33 21.70
N PHE A 134 6.17 3.13 21.97
CA PHE A 134 6.62 2.75 23.30
C PHE A 134 6.40 3.87 24.33
N ASP A 135 6.54 5.14 23.96
CA ASP A 135 6.19 6.27 24.84
C ASP A 135 4.69 6.35 25.10
N PHE A 136 3.84 6.16 24.08
CA PHE A 136 2.38 6.13 24.24
C PHE A 136 1.93 4.96 25.12
N LEU A 137 2.46 3.75 24.92
CA LEU A 137 2.19 2.60 25.79
C LEU A 137 2.61 2.88 27.23
N LYS A 138 3.75 3.56 27.42
CA LYS A 138 4.25 3.91 28.76
C LYS A 138 3.37 4.96 29.44
N TYR A 139 2.79 5.88 28.66
CA TYR A 139 1.89 6.91 29.17
C TYR A 139 0.52 6.33 29.58
N ASP A 140 -0.06 5.43 28.77
CA ASP A 140 -1.32 4.76 29.09
C ASP A 140 -1.19 3.81 30.30
N VAL A 141 -0.06 3.10 30.42
CA VAL A 141 0.21 2.23 31.57
C VAL A 141 0.45 3.03 32.85
N PHE A 142 0.95 4.27 32.77
CA PHE A 142 1.12 5.15 33.94
C PHE A 142 -0.20 5.85 34.33
N SER A 143 -1.02 6.26 33.35
CA SER A 143 -2.35 6.83 33.61
C SER A 143 -3.27 5.84 34.32
N LYS A 144 -3.23 4.54 33.97
CA LYS A 144 -4.08 3.53 34.60
C LYS A 144 -3.63 3.11 36.01
N LYS A 145 -2.46 3.57 36.48
CA LYS A 145 -1.92 3.26 37.82
C LYS A 145 -2.14 4.39 38.85
N THR A 146 -2.74 5.51 38.45
CA THR A 146 -3.03 6.65 39.35
C THR A 146 -4.51 6.72 39.75
N ASP A 147 -5.35 5.83 39.20
CA ASP A 147 -6.78 5.68 39.52
C ASP A 147 -7.10 4.39 40.34
N LEU A 148 -6.09 3.81 41.01
CA LEU A 148 -6.20 2.68 41.95
C LEU A 148 -5.48 3.04 43.25
#